data_AF-A0A0A1WCY1-F1
#
_entry.id   AF-A0A0A1WCY1-F1
#
_cell.length_a   1.000
_cell.length_b   1.000
_cell.length_c   1.000
_cell.angle_alpha   90.00
_cell.angle_beta   90.00
_cell.angle_gamma   90.00
#
_symmetry.space_group_name_H-M   'P 1'
#
loop_
_entity.id
_entity.type
_entity.pdbx_description
1 polymer ?
#
loop_
_entity_poly.entity_id
_entity_poly.type
_entity_poly.pdbx_seq_one_letter_code
_entity_poly.pdbx_strand_id
1 'polypeptide(L)'
;MVLIRVLANLLVLQLSYAQKSSELVIGGAECDINEHRSLVLVYNASGFFCGGTLINREWVLSAAHCYMKNMRIYLGLHNFSLPNNDQQRRGARETYFCLPSRNYTKWDKDIMLIKL
;
A
#
# COMPACT_ATOMS: atom_id res chain seq x y z
N MET A 1 -31.33 -35.83 -11.39
CA MET A 1 -31.33 -34.36 -11.54
C MET A 1 -31.09 -33.62 -10.22
N VAL A 2 -31.69 -34.04 -9.10
CA VAL A 2 -31.50 -33.39 -7.78
C VAL A 2 -30.05 -33.51 -7.28
N LEU A 3 -29.44 -34.70 -7.37
CA LEU A 3 -28.06 -34.93 -6.93
C LEU A 3 -27.04 -34.04 -7.66
N ILE A 4 -27.17 -33.88 -8.97
CA ILE A 4 -26.29 -33.02 -9.77
C ILE A 4 -26.42 -31.56 -9.34
N ARG A 5 -27.63 -31.09 -9.04
CA ARG A 5 -27.86 -29.72 -8.53
C ARG A 5 -27.26 -29.52 -7.13
N VAL A 6 -27.37 -30.52 -6.25
CA VAL A 6 -26.79 -30.47 -4.90
C VAL A 6 -25.25 -30.44 -4.99
N LEU A 7 -24.66 -31.30 -5.80
CA LEU A 7 -23.21 -31.33 -6.01
C LEU A 7 -22.68 -30.05 -6.66
N ALA A 8 -23.40 -29.49 -7.65
CA ALA A 8 -23.03 -28.22 -8.26
C ALA A 8 -23.04 -27.06 -7.26
N ASN A 9 -24.08 -26.97 -6.40
CA ASN A 9 -24.14 -25.94 -5.37
C ASN A 9 -23.04 -26.08 -4.30
N LEU A 10 -22.72 -27.31 -3.89
CA LEU A 10 -21.60 -27.58 -2.98
C LEU A 10 -20.24 -27.19 -3.58
N LEU A 11 -20.04 -27.43 -4.88
CA LEU A 11 -18.83 -27.00 -5.60
C LEU A 11 -18.71 -25.48 -5.67
N VAL A 12 -19.81 -24.76 -5.91
CA VAL A 12 -19.82 -23.29 -5.94
C VAL A 12 -19.49 -22.70 -4.55
N LEU A 13 -20.00 -23.31 -3.48
CA LEU A 13 -19.68 -22.92 -2.10
C LEU A 13 -18.18 -23.10 -1.78
N GLN A 14 -17.56 -24.18 -2.26
CA GLN A 14 -16.13 -24.42 -2.07
C GLN A 14 -15.26 -23.39 -2.82
N LEU A 15 -15.65 -23.03 -4.05
CA LEU A 15 -14.95 -22.02 -4.84
C LEU A 15 -15.02 -20.62 -4.21
N SER A 16 -16.13 -20.30 -3.56
CA SER A 16 -16.34 -19.03 -2.85
C SER A 16 -15.41 -18.87 -1.65
N TYR A 17 -15.13 -19.97 -0.94
CA TYR A 17 -14.25 -19.98 0.23
C TYR A 17 -12.76 -19.99 -0.14
N ALA A 18 -12.42 -20.51 -1.33
CA ALA A 18 -11.04 -20.57 -1.82
C ALA A 18 -10.49 -19.22 -2.33
N GLN A 19 -11.30 -18.15 -2.31
CA GLN A 19 -10.83 -16.81 -2.63
C GLN A 19 -9.87 -16.33 -1.53
N LYS A 20 -8.58 -16.61 -1.73
CA LYS A 20 -7.48 -16.20 -0.88
C LYS A 20 -7.46 -14.67 -0.78
N SER A 21 -8.11 -14.14 0.25
CA SER A 21 -7.90 -12.75 0.66
C SER A 21 -6.43 -12.59 1.02
N SER A 22 -5.80 -11.52 0.53
CA SER A 22 -4.44 -11.17 0.91
C SER A 22 -4.42 -10.90 2.42
N GLU A 23 -3.77 -11.77 3.19
CA GLU A 23 -3.66 -11.66 4.67
C GLU A 23 -2.91 -10.39 5.15
N LEU A 24 -2.46 -9.52 4.22
CA LEU A 24 -1.75 -8.29 4.55
C LEU A 24 -2.65 -7.27 5.26
N VAL A 25 -3.92 -7.16 4.85
CA VAL A 25 -4.92 -6.28 5.47
C VAL A 25 -6.01 -7.15 6.08
N ILE A 26 -6.06 -7.20 7.42
CA ILE A 26 -6.98 -8.08 8.16
C ILE A 26 -8.43 -7.68 7.86
N GLY A 27 -9.24 -8.64 7.39
CA GLY A 27 -10.63 -8.40 7.01
C GLY A 27 -10.81 -7.59 5.72
N GLY A 28 -9.72 -7.33 4.99
CA GLY A 28 -9.75 -6.64 3.71
C GLY A 28 -10.15 -7.55 2.53
N ALA A 29 -10.36 -6.90 1.40
CA ALA A 29 -10.51 -7.51 0.08
C ALA A 29 -9.60 -6.80 -0.92
N GLU A 30 -9.36 -7.42 -2.07
CA GLU A 30 -8.62 -6.80 -3.17
C GLU A 30 -9.36 -5.54 -3.63
N CYS A 31 -8.65 -4.43 -3.77
CA CYS A 31 -9.20 -3.17 -4.26
C CYS A 31 -9.26 -3.16 -5.79
N ASP A 32 -10.13 -2.34 -6.38
CA ASP A 32 -10.05 -2.11 -7.82
C ASP A 32 -8.79 -1.31 -8.18
N ILE A 33 -8.25 -1.56 -9.38
CA ILE A 33 -6.99 -0.96 -9.90
C ILE A 33 -6.91 0.58 -9.78
N ASN A 34 -8.06 1.27 -9.76
CA ASN A 34 -8.17 2.73 -9.72
C ASN A 34 -8.82 3.26 -8.44
N GLU A 35 -9.12 2.42 -7.47
CA GLU A 35 -9.88 2.78 -6.26
C GLU A 35 -9.07 3.70 -5.32
N HIS A 36 -7.76 3.49 -5.25
CA HIS A 36 -6.88 4.18 -4.31
C HIS A 36 -5.71 4.88 -5.02
N ARG A 37 -6.00 5.80 -5.94
CA ARG A 37 -4.96 6.52 -6.71
C ARG A 37 -3.98 7.34 -5.88
N SER A 38 -4.36 7.72 -4.66
CA SER A 38 -3.49 8.45 -3.73
C SER A 38 -2.56 7.52 -2.93
N LEU A 39 -2.73 6.20 -3.02
CA LEU A 39 -1.89 5.24 -2.31
C LEU A 39 -0.45 5.33 -2.80
N VAL A 40 0.47 5.39 -1.84
CA VAL A 40 1.91 5.42 -2.08
C VAL A 40 2.54 4.24 -1.36
N LEU A 41 3.48 3.56 -2.02
CA LEU A 41 4.35 2.58 -1.37
C LEU A 41 5.76 3.15 -1.21
N VAL A 42 6.30 3.04 0.00
CA VAL A 42 7.63 3.49 0.38
C VAL A 42 8.54 2.28 0.50
N TYR A 43 9.59 2.27 -0.33
CA TYR A 43 10.59 1.21 -0.44
C TYR A 43 11.98 1.71 -0.05
N ASN A 44 12.85 0.80 0.38
CA ASN A 44 14.29 1.02 0.42
C ASN A 44 15.04 -0.16 -0.22
N ALA A 45 16.32 -0.34 0.12
CA ALA A 45 17.12 -1.48 -0.33
C ALA A 45 16.67 -2.83 0.27
N SER A 46 15.99 -2.81 1.42
CA SER A 46 15.47 -3.99 2.13
C SER A 46 14.08 -4.42 1.65
N GLY A 47 13.40 -3.61 0.84
CA GLY A 47 12.10 -3.93 0.26
C GLY A 47 11.01 -2.92 0.61
N PHE A 48 9.76 -3.38 0.58
CA PHE A 48 8.59 -2.64 1.05
C PHE A 48 8.72 -2.41 2.55
N PHE A 49 8.34 -1.23 3.02
CA PHE A 49 8.36 -0.94 4.45
C PHE A 49 7.11 -0.20 4.92
N CYS A 50 6.72 0.88 4.24
CA CYS A 50 5.62 1.73 4.67
C CYS A 50 4.71 2.16 3.52
N GLY A 51 3.51 2.62 3.89
CA GLY A 51 2.61 3.34 2.99
C GLY A 51 2.75 4.85 3.09
N GLY A 52 2.00 5.55 2.24
CA GLY A 52 1.81 7.00 2.29
C GLY A 52 0.60 7.43 1.46
N THR A 53 0.32 8.73 1.48
CA THR A 53 -0.74 9.35 0.69
C THR A 53 -0.16 10.47 -0.17
N LEU A 54 -0.34 10.40 -1.48
CA LEU A 54 -0.03 11.48 -2.40
C LEU A 54 -1.04 12.62 -2.19
N ILE A 55 -0.60 13.71 -1.58
CA ILE A 55 -1.48 14.85 -1.26
C ILE A 55 -1.47 15.91 -2.38
N ASN A 56 -0.43 15.93 -3.21
CA ASN A 56 -0.38 16.66 -4.47
C ASN A 56 0.77 16.10 -5.36
N ARG A 57 1.06 16.75 -6.49
CA ARG A 57 2.05 16.27 -7.48
C ARG A 57 3.49 16.16 -6.95
N GLU A 58 3.84 16.84 -5.86
CA GLU A 58 5.20 16.91 -5.32
C GLU A 58 5.31 16.43 -3.86
N TRP A 59 4.20 16.13 -3.20
CA TRP A 59 4.18 15.87 -1.76
C TRP A 59 3.45 14.58 -1.41
N VAL A 60 4.11 13.76 -0.60
CA VAL A 60 3.55 12.57 0.05
C VAL A 60 3.49 12.80 1.55
N LEU A 61 2.35 12.50 2.15
CA LEU A 61 2.17 12.39 3.59
C LEU A 61 2.45 10.94 4.02
N SER A 62 3.27 10.75 5.04
CA SER A 62 3.56 9.44 5.66
C SER A 62 3.83 9.61 7.15
N ALA A 63 4.13 8.52 7.85
CA ALA A 63 4.50 8.55 9.26
C ALA A 63 5.99 8.93 9.43
N ALA A 64 6.35 9.61 10.51
CA ALA A 64 7.73 9.97 10.80
C ALA A 64 8.61 8.75 11.09
N HIS A 65 8.07 7.73 11.76
CA HIS A 65 8.79 6.47 12.00
C HIS A 65 9.08 5.69 10.71
N CYS A 66 8.42 6.03 9.59
CA CYS A 66 8.67 5.44 8.28
C CYS A 66 9.93 6.00 7.60
N TYR A 67 10.58 7.02 8.18
CA TYR A 67 11.78 7.60 7.60
C TYR A 67 12.92 6.58 7.49
N MET A 68 13.48 6.49 6.28
CA MET A 68 14.70 5.74 6.01
C MET A 68 15.59 6.50 5.02
N LYS A 69 16.88 6.16 4.98
CA LYS A 69 17.76 6.64 3.91
C LYS A 69 17.38 5.98 2.57
N ASN A 70 17.54 6.72 1.48
CA ASN A 70 17.34 6.22 0.11
C ASN A 70 15.93 5.68 -0.18
N MET A 71 14.89 6.36 0.34
CA MET A 71 13.50 5.99 0.07
C MET A 71 13.17 6.12 -1.42
N ARG A 72 12.52 5.09 -1.95
CA ARG A 72 11.92 5.04 -3.28
C ARG A 72 10.40 5.05 -3.12
N ILE A 73 9.76 5.94 -3.85
CA ILE A 73 8.33 6.20 -3.76
C ILE A 73 7.66 5.62 -5.00
N TYR A 74 6.74 4.67 -4.81
CA TYR A 74 5.93 4.08 -5.87
C TYR A 74 4.52 4.67 -5.83
N LEU A 75 4.03 5.12 -6.99
CA LEU A 75 2.71 5.71 -7.23
C LEU A 75 1.99 4.89 -8.31
N GLY A 76 0.66 4.85 -8.26
CA GLY A 76 -0.16 4.16 -9.29
C GLY A 76 0.09 2.65 -9.38
N LEU A 77 0.65 2.05 -8.32
CA LEU A 77 0.94 0.64 -8.28
C LEU A 77 -0.23 -0.13 -7.67
N HIS A 78 -0.81 -1.03 -8.45
CA HIS A 78 -1.81 -1.99 -7.98
C HIS A 78 -1.19 -3.38 -7.74
N ASN A 79 -0.36 -3.86 -8.67
CA ASN A 79 0.26 -5.17 -8.58
C ASN A 79 1.73 -5.13 -9.07
N PHE A 80 2.67 -5.62 -8.26
CA PHE A 80 4.09 -5.66 -8.64
C PHE A 80 4.40 -6.60 -9.81
N SER A 81 3.62 -7.66 -9.96
CA SER A 81 3.79 -8.64 -11.04
C SER A 81 3.15 -8.18 -12.35
N LEU A 82 2.23 -7.21 -12.29
CA LEU A 82 1.51 -6.67 -13.44
C LEU A 82 1.60 -5.14 -13.41
N PRO A 83 2.68 -4.56 -13.96
CA PRO A 83 2.87 -3.12 -13.98
C PRO A 83 1.77 -2.42 -14.77
N ASN A 84 1.25 -1.33 -14.21
CA ASN A 84 0.28 -0.48 -14.89
C ASN A 84 0.97 0.68 -15.62
N ASN A 85 0.31 1.22 -16.65
CA ASN A 85 0.85 2.34 -17.44
C ASN A 85 1.03 3.64 -16.62
N ASP A 86 0.28 3.81 -15.54
CA ASP A 86 0.33 4.98 -14.66
C ASP A 86 1.31 4.83 -13.49
N GLN A 87 1.96 3.65 -13.36
CA GLN A 87 2.93 3.39 -12.32
C GLN A 87 4.14 4.32 -12.45
N GLN A 88 4.51 4.99 -11.37
CA GLN A 88 5.69 5.85 -11.31
C GLN A 88 6.58 5.51 -10.13
N ARG A 89 7.89 5.59 -10.34
CA ARG A 89 8.90 5.51 -9.28
C ARG A 89 9.62 6.85 -9.17
N ARG A 90 9.55 7.47 -8.00
CA ARG A 90 10.19 8.76 -7.69
C ARG A 90 11.11 8.63 -6.48
N GLY A 91 12.09 9.51 -6.38
CA GLY A 91 12.98 9.59 -5.22
C GLY A 91 12.43 10.55 -4.18
N ALA A 92 12.69 10.29 -2.90
CA ALA A 92 12.51 11.31 -1.87
C ALA A 92 13.66 12.33 -1.96
N ARG A 93 13.36 13.57 -2.37
CA ARG A 93 14.35 14.67 -2.43
C ARG A 93 14.63 15.23 -1.04
N GLU A 94 13.56 15.48 -0.30
CA GLU A 94 13.61 16.07 1.04
C GLU A 94 12.50 15.48 1.92
N THR A 95 12.73 15.51 3.23
CA THR A 95 11.78 15.03 4.24
C THR A 95 11.64 16.04 5.35
N TYR A 96 10.41 16.32 5.73
CA TYR A 96 10.07 17.29 6.77
C TYR A 96 9.29 16.58 7.87
N PHE A 97 9.69 16.82 9.12
CA PHE A 97 9.09 16.21 10.30
C PHE A 97 8.30 17.26 11.08
N CYS A 98 7.18 16.86 11.67
CA CYS A 98 6.38 17.76 12.49
C CYS A 98 7.16 18.28 13.73
N LEU A 99 8.15 17.53 14.22
CA LEU A 99 9.01 17.94 15.34
C LEU A 99 10.50 17.96 14.93
N PRO A 100 11.31 18.92 15.44
CA PRO A 100 12.76 18.97 15.20
C PRO A 100 13.52 17.78 15.80
N SER A 101 12.92 17.13 16.81
CA SER A 101 13.50 15.99 17.52
C SER A 101 13.41 14.73 16.67
N ARG A 102 14.56 14.18 16.26
CA ARG A 102 14.70 12.85 15.63
C ARG A 102 14.39 11.68 16.56
N ASN A 103 13.73 11.91 17.69
CA ASN A 103 13.39 10.86 18.64
C ASN A 103 12.04 10.24 18.23
N TYR A 104 12.06 9.43 17.17
CA TYR A 104 10.92 8.78 16.52
C TYR A 104 10.18 7.76 17.41
N THR A 105 10.56 7.63 18.69
CA THR A 105 10.11 6.61 19.62
C THR A 105 9.04 7.08 20.60
N LYS A 106 8.75 8.39 20.63
CA LYS A 106 7.53 8.91 21.26
C LYS A 106 6.53 9.15 20.15
N TRP A 107 5.46 8.38 20.13
CA TRP A 107 4.31 8.45 19.20
C TRP A 107 3.56 9.80 19.18
N ASP A 108 4.17 10.86 19.71
CA ASP A 108 3.66 12.22 19.64
C ASP A 108 4.07 12.82 18.28
N LYS A 109 3.06 13.16 17.46
CA LYS A 109 3.21 13.78 16.12
C LYS A 109 4.06 12.96 15.12
N ASP A 110 3.68 11.71 14.94
CA ASP A 110 4.25 10.77 13.96
C ASP A 110 3.84 11.10 12.51
N ILE A 111 4.22 12.29 12.05
CA ILE A 111 3.87 12.83 10.73
C ILE A 111 5.13 13.31 10.02
N MET A 112 5.30 12.85 8.78
CA MET A 112 6.36 13.26 7.86
C MET A 112 5.78 13.65 6.50
N LEU A 113 6.31 14.73 5.93
CA LEU A 113 6.13 15.08 4.53
C LEU A 113 7.37 14.68 3.73
N ILE A 114 7.15 14.03 2.59
CA ILE A 114 8.19 13.65 1.64
C ILE A 114 8.00 14.50 0.38
N LYS A 115 9.03 15.23 -0.02
CA LYS A 115 9.07 15.96 -1.28
C LYS A 115 9.64 15.06 -2.38
N LEU A 116 8.93 14.94 -3.48
CA LEU A 116 9.26 14.09 -4.65
C LEU A 116 10.16 14.80 -5.67
#